data_AF-A0AAU9VX61-F1
#
_entry.id   AF-A0AAU9VX61-F1
#
_cell.length_a   1.000
_cell.length_b   1.000
_cell.length_c   1.000
_cell.angle_alpha   90.00
_cell.angle_beta   90.00
_cell.angle_gamma   90.00
#
_symmetry.space_group_name_H-M   'P 1'
#
loop_
_entity.id
_entity.type
_entity.pdbx_description
1 polymer ?
#
loop_
_entity_poly.entity_id
_entity_poly.type
_entity_poly.pdbx_seq_one_letter_code
_entity_poly.pdbx_strand_id
1 'polypeptide(L)'
;ISENTKSRRETMSKFLRTSLESEKKQTIATEECIYILLPKPMDHLFHPMGRTAGLLQPIDETLVKKIHELVGSGVNCVSEMQQNLHHYVKKELFTGQQPPDLTNRRFFPTTMDVRNHMYCATVVCRHSQIDQENLDLKINKWKEVSPDDNFFFR
;
A
#
# COMPACT_ATOMS: atom_id res chain seq x y z
N ILE A 1 47.52 -6.57 3.18
CA ILE A 1 46.94 -6.97 1.87
C ILE A 1 48.02 -6.71 0.82
N SER A 2 48.68 -7.77 0.39
CA SER A 2 49.80 -7.74 -0.57
C SER A 2 49.31 -7.28 -1.96
N GLU A 3 50.03 -6.32 -2.53
CA GLU A 3 49.92 -5.67 -3.85
C GLU A 3 48.79 -6.13 -4.79
N ASN A 4 47.91 -5.19 -5.13
CA ASN A 4 46.84 -5.34 -6.11
C ASN A 4 47.36 -5.23 -7.55
N THR A 5 48.11 -6.25 -8.00
CA THR A 5 48.64 -6.29 -9.38
C THR A 5 47.64 -6.92 -10.35
N LYS A 6 47.69 -6.50 -11.63
CA LYS A 6 46.82 -7.03 -12.71
C LYS A 6 46.91 -8.55 -12.83
N SER A 7 48.14 -9.07 -12.88
CA SER A 7 48.41 -10.52 -12.99
C SER A 7 47.77 -11.30 -11.85
N ARG A 8 47.85 -10.81 -10.61
CA ARG A 8 47.27 -11.47 -9.45
C ARG A 8 45.73 -11.48 -9.48
N ARG A 9 45.09 -10.40 -9.96
CA ARG A 9 43.64 -10.36 -10.18
C ARG A 9 43.20 -11.40 -11.21
N GLU A 10 43.94 -11.55 -12.30
CA GLU A 10 43.64 -12.54 -13.33
C GLU A 10 43.79 -13.97 -12.81
N THR A 11 44.86 -14.26 -12.07
CA THR A 11 45.07 -15.56 -11.43
C THR A 11 43.97 -15.89 -10.42
N MET A 12 43.60 -14.93 -9.56
CA MET A 12 42.55 -15.12 -8.58
C MET A 12 41.17 -15.29 -9.24
N SER A 13 40.89 -14.56 -10.33
CA SER A 13 39.64 -14.71 -11.08
C SER A 13 39.52 -16.09 -11.72
N LYS A 14 40.61 -16.62 -12.30
CA LYS A 14 40.63 -18.00 -12.83
C LYS A 14 40.38 -19.01 -11.72
N PHE A 15 41.06 -18.87 -10.58
CA PHE A 15 40.85 -19.73 -9.40
C PHE A 15 39.39 -19.72 -8.94
N LEU A 16 38.80 -18.54 -8.73
CA LEU A 16 37.39 -18.42 -8.29
C LEU A 16 36.42 -19.08 -9.27
N ARG A 17 36.60 -18.91 -10.59
CA ARG A 17 35.74 -19.56 -11.61
C ARG A 17 35.84 -21.08 -11.55
N THR A 18 37.07 -21.62 -11.51
CA THR A 18 37.29 -23.06 -11.43
C THR A 18 36.71 -23.67 -10.13
N SER A 19 36.87 -22.98 -8.99
CA SER A 19 36.33 -23.43 -7.72
C SER A 19 34.80 -23.34 -7.63
N LEU A 20 34.16 -22.42 -8.36
CA LEU A 20 32.70 -22.33 -8.49
C LEU A 20 32.12 -23.42 -9.41
N GLU A 21 32.85 -23.82 -10.45
CA GLU A 21 32.44 -24.87 -11.41
C GLU A 21 32.65 -26.30 -10.88
N SER A 22 33.61 -26.51 -9.97
CA SER A 22 33.88 -27.84 -9.41
C SER A 22 32.85 -28.25 -8.34
N GLU A 23 32.31 -29.48 -8.43
CA GLU A 23 31.37 -30.04 -7.44
C GLU A 23 31.94 -30.11 -6.01
N LYS A 24 33.27 -30.10 -5.87
CA LYS A 24 33.94 -29.91 -4.57
C LYS A 24 33.86 -28.44 -4.20
N LYS A 25 32.82 -28.07 -3.45
CA LYS A 25 32.71 -26.76 -2.76
C LYS A 25 33.92 -26.57 -1.83
N GLN A 26 35.01 -26.04 -2.36
CA GLN A 26 36.06 -25.42 -1.55
C GLN A 26 35.40 -24.30 -0.74
N THR A 27 35.84 -24.12 0.51
CA THR A 27 35.27 -23.15 1.46
C THR A 27 35.63 -21.73 1.04
N ILE A 28 34.96 -21.23 -0.01
CA ILE A 28 34.98 -19.83 -0.41
C ILE A 28 33.94 -19.12 0.45
N ALA A 29 34.36 -18.10 1.18
CA ALA A 29 33.42 -17.20 1.85
C ALA A 29 32.68 -16.39 0.77
N THR A 30 31.39 -16.64 0.63
CA THR A 30 30.51 -15.93 -0.31
C THR A 30 29.55 -15.04 0.46
N GLU A 31 29.33 -13.83 -0.05
CA GLU A 31 28.30 -12.90 0.42
C GLU A 31 27.28 -12.71 -0.70
N GLU A 32 25.99 -12.72 -0.35
CA GLU A 32 24.91 -12.43 -1.30
C GLU A 32 24.69 -10.92 -1.35
N CYS A 33 24.96 -10.32 -2.51
CA CYS A 33 24.79 -8.89 -2.74
C CYS A 33 23.76 -8.64 -3.84
N ILE A 34 22.77 -7.79 -3.55
CA ILE A 34 21.79 -7.31 -4.54
C ILE A 34 22.26 -5.95 -5.06
N TYR A 35 22.65 -5.90 -6.33
CA TYR A 35 23.00 -4.64 -6.99
C TYR A 35 21.75 -4.04 -7.63
N ILE A 36 21.31 -2.89 -7.11
CA ILE A 36 20.19 -2.13 -7.68
C ILE A 36 20.77 -0.93 -8.42
N LEU A 37 20.46 -0.82 -9.72
CA LEU A 37 20.75 0.37 -10.50
C LEU A 37 19.52 1.28 -10.49
N LEU A 38 19.67 2.48 -9.93
CA LEU A 38 18.63 3.48 -10.00
C LEU A 38 18.61 4.14 -11.40
N PRO A 39 17.44 4.50 -11.93
CA PRO A 39 17.33 5.22 -13.20
C PRO A 39 18.13 6.52 -13.17
N LYS A 40 18.63 6.94 -14.34
CA LYS A 40 19.33 8.21 -14.49
C LYS A 40 18.33 9.36 -14.44
N PRO A 41 18.77 10.60 -14.12
CA PRO A 41 17.90 11.77 -14.20
C PRO A 41 17.22 11.96 -15.56
N MET A 42 17.89 11.58 -16.65
CA MET A 42 17.34 11.63 -18.01
C MET A 42 16.21 10.62 -18.25
N ASP A 43 16.16 9.53 -17.48
CA ASP A 43 15.09 8.54 -17.60
C ASP A 43 13.77 9.06 -17.01
N HIS A 44 13.80 10.20 -16.32
CA HIS A 44 12.66 10.86 -15.69
C HIS A 44 12.11 12.06 -16.46
N LEU A 45 12.55 12.31 -17.71
CA LEU A 45 12.17 13.50 -18.49
C LEU A 45 10.66 13.66 -18.70
N PHE A 46 9.90 12.56 -18.70
CA PHE A 46 8.47 12.55 -19.01
C PHE A 46 7.57 12.34 -17.80
N HIS A 47 8.10 12.40 -16.58
CA HIS A 47 7.26 12.37 -15.39
C HIS A 47 7.83 13.27 -14.28
N PRO A 48 6.95 13.86 -13.44
CA PRO A 48 7.41 14.74 -12.37
C PRO A 48 8.26 13.98 -11.35
N MET A 49 9.25 14.68 -10.79
CA MET A 49 10.18 14.18 -9.77
C MET A 49 10.17 15.09 -8.54
N GLY A 50 10.55 14.54 -7.39
CA GLY A 50 10.60 15.30 -6.13
C GLY A 50 9.20 15.70 -5.64
N ARG A 51 9.02 16.96 -5.23
CA ARG A 51 7.77 17.43 -4.61
C ARG A 51 6.55 17.32 -5.54
N THR A 52 6.74 17.56 -6.84
CA THR A 52 5.64 17.48 -7.83
C THR A 52 5.20 16.05 -8.11
N ALA A 53 6.07 15.05 -7.89
CA ALA A 53 5.67 13.64 -7.96
C ALA A 53 4.61 13.30 -6.89
N GLY A 54 4.66 13.99 -5.75
CA GLY A 54 3.67 13.87 -4.67
C GLY A 54 2.23 14.16 -5.10
N LEU A 55 2.03 14.99 -6.13
CA LEU A 55 0.71 15.30 -6.67
C LEU A 55 0.06 14.11 -7.38
N LEU A 56 0.85 13.19 -7.91
CA LEU A 56 0.34 11.99 -8.59
C LEU A 56 0.26 10.78 -7.66
N GLN A 57 0.68 10.92 -6.40
CA GLN A 57 0.63 9.81 -5.46
C GLN A 57 -0.83 9.45 -5.13
N PRO A 58 -1.16 8.15 -5.13
CA PRO A 58 -2.43 7.69 -4.60
C PRO A 58 -2.51 8.00 -3.10
N ILE A 59 -3.74 8.14 -2.60
CA ILE A 59 -4.01 8.29 -1.18
C ILE A 59 -3.57 7.03 -0.44
N ASP A 60 -3.06 7.20 0.78
CA ASP A 60 -2.71 6.08 1.64
C ASP A 60 -3.93 5.18 1.92
N GLU A 61 -3.75 3.87 1.89
CA GLU A 61 -4.85 2.92 2.10
C GLU A 61 -5.48 3.05 3.50
N THR A 62 -4.68 3.42 4.51
CA THR A 62 -5.20 3.63 5.87
C THR A 62 -6.18 4.79 5.94
N LEU A 63 -5.89 5.88 5.20
CA LEU A 63 -6.79 7.02 5.05
C LEU A 63 -8.05 6.65 4.29
N VAL A 64 -7.94 5.83 3.22
CA VAL A 64 -9.12 5.35 2.49
C VAL A 64 -10.02 4.54 3.41
N LYS A 65 -9.47 3.60 4.20
CA LYS A 65 -10.25 2.86 5.21
C LYS A 65 -10.92 3.81 6.19
N LYS A 66 -10.20 4.84 6.66
CA LYS A 66 -10.76 5.83 7.58
C LYS A 66 -11.93 6.62 6.97
N ILE A 67 -11.85 6.98 5.68
CA ILE A 67 -12.96 7.61 4.96
C ILE A 67 -14.19 6.68 4.95
N HIS A 68 -14.00 5.39 4.67
CA HIS A 68 -15.10 4.42 4.67
C HIS A 68 -15.75 4.29 6.06
N GLU A 69 -14.97 4.22 7.13
CA GLU A 69 -15.48 4.20 8.52
C GLU A 69 -16.30 5.45 8.84
N LEU A 70 -15.78 6.63 8.50
CA LEU A 70 -16.43 7.91 8.78
C LEU A 70 -17.73 8.09 7.98
N VAL A 71 -17.75 7.66 6.71
CA VAL A 71 -18.99 7.64 5.90
C VAL A 71 -20.00 6.66 6.50
N GLY A 72 -19.58 5.47 6.93
CA GLY A 72 -20.44 4.52 7.64
C GLY A 72 -21.00 5.06 8.95
N SER A 73 -20.26 5.95 9.61
CA SER A 73 -20.68 6.66 10.84
C SER A 73 -21.57 7.88 10.57
N GLY A 74 -21.81 8.24 9.30
CA GLY A 74 -22.72 9.31 8.90
C GLY A 74 -22.06 10.62 8.45
N VAL A 75 -20.73 10.71 8.37
CA VAL A 75 -20.04 11.91 7.88
C VAL A 75 -20.30 12.07 6.38
N ASN A 76 -21.04 13.11 6.02
CA ASN A 76 -21.46 13.38 4.63
C ASN A 76 -20.88 14.68 4.04
N CYS A 77 -20.18 15.48 4.85
CA CYS A 77 -19.60 16.74 4.44
C CYS A 77 -18.10 16.60 4.13
N VAL A 78 -17.67 17.10 2.97
CA VAL A 78 -16.27 16.99 2.53
C VAL A 78 -15.31 17.78 3.43
N SER A 79 -15.71 18.96 3.92
CA SER A 79 -14.87 19.78 4.80
C SER A 79 -14.68 19.11 6.17
N GLU A 80 -15.76 18.54 6.71
CA GLU A 80 -15.71 17.75 7.94
C GLU A 80 -14.82 16.52 7.77
N MET A 81 -14.96 15.81 6.64
CA MET A 81 -14.09 14.68 6.32
C MET A 81 -12.62 15.10 6.29
N GLN A 82 -12.27 16.21 5.60
CA GLN A 82 -10.89 16.71 5.56
C GLN A 82 -10.34 17.04 6.95
N GLN A 83 -11.14 17.66 7.82
CA GLN A 83 -10.73 17.97 9.19
C GLN A 83 -10.46 16.69 10.00
N ASN A 84 -11.35 15.70 9.88
CA ASN A 84 -11.18 14.40 10.53
C ASN A 84 -9.91 13.68 10.03
N LEU A 85 -9.66 13.67 8.72
CA LEU A 85 -8.45 13.07 8.16
C LEU A 85 -7.18 13.81 8.62
N HIS A 86 -7.20 15.14 8.67
CA HIS A 86 -6.08 15.93 9.20
C HIS A 86 -5.78 15.60 10.66
N HIS A 87 -6.84 15.42 11.47
CA HIS A 87 -6.70 15.01 12.86
C HIS A 87 -6.10 13.60 12.95
N TYR A 88 -6.65 12.65 12.20
CA TYR A 88 -6.20 11.27 12.14
C TYR A 88 -4.72 11.15 11.77
N VAL A 89 -4.27 11.85 10.71
CA VAL A 89 -2.87 11.86 10.28
C VAL A 89 -1.95 12.36 11.40
N LYS A 90 -2.31 13.47 12.06
CA LYS A 90 -1.47 14.09 13.09
C LYS A 90 -1.47 13.34 14.42
N LYS A 91 -2.59 12.72 14.79
CA LYS A 91 -2.80 12.16 16.13
C LYS A 91 -2.61 10.66 16.20
N GLU A 92 -2.94 9.95 15.13
CA GLU A 92 -2.92 8.49 15.08
C GLU A 92 -1.82 7.96 14.16
N LEU A 93 -1.66 8.54 12.96
CA LEU A 93 -0.74 7.99 11.96
C LEU A 93 0.73 8.39 12.18
N PHE A 94 0.97 9.62 12.65
CA PHE A 94 2.31 10.16 12.91
C PHE A 94 2.51 10.54 14.37
N THR A 95 1.93 9.77 15.30
CA THR A 95 2.05 10.03 16.74
C THR A 95 3.52 10.03 17.17
N GLY A 96 3.98 11.12 17.78
CA GLY A 96 5.38 11.25 18.23
C GLY A 96 6.39 11.49 17.10
N GLN A 97 5.93 11.69 15.86
CA GLN A 97 6.76 11.99 14.70
C GLN A 97 6.34 13.33 14.06
N GLN A 98 7.22 13.91 13.25
CA GLN A 98 6.85 15.07 12.46
C GLN A 98 5.92 14.62 11.32
N PRO A 99 4.69 15.16 11.22
CA PRO A 99 3.79 14.78 10.15
C PRO A 99 4.34 15.23 8.78
N PRO A 100 3.93 14.55 7.69
CA PRO A 100 4.26 14.97 6.33
C PRO A 100 3.81 16.39 6.05
N ASP A 101 4.41 17.02 5.03
CA ASP A 101 3.96 18.32 4.54
C ASP A 101 2.50 18.23 4.05
N LEU A 102 1.71 19.29 4.28
CA LEU A 102 0.32 19.42 3.81
C LEU A 102 0.21 19.33 2.29
N THR A 103 1.30 19.60 1.57
CA THR A 103 1.37 19.44 0.10
C THR A 103 1.41 17.97 -0.34
N ASN A 104 1.65 17.03 0.59
CA ASN A 104 1.71 15.61 0.30
C ASN A 104 0.30 15.03 0.14
N ARG A 105 -0.17 14.90 -1.11
CA ARG A 105 -1.50 14.38 -1.47
C ARG A 105 -1.77 12.97 -0.93
N ARG A 106 -0.74 12.14 -0.69
CA ARG A 106 -0.90 10.80 -0.11
C ARG A 106 -1.55 10.85 1.27
N PHE A 107 -1.20 11.85 2.08
CA PHE A 107 -1.68 12.00 3.46
C PHE A 107 -2.68 13.15 3.63
N PHE A 108 -2.59 14.17 2.78
CA PHE A 108 -3.46 15.34 2.78
C PHE A 108 -4.15 15.43 1.41
N PRO A 109 -5.19 14.60 1.18
CA PRO A 109 -5.85 14.49 -0.11
C PRO A 109 -6.59 15.78 -0.49
N THR A 110 -6.74 16.00 -1.80
CA THR A 110 -7.49 17.16 -2.29
C THR A 110 -9.00 17.02 -2.02
N THR A 111 -9.74 18.11 -2.12
CA THR A 111 -11.20 18.10 -1.99
C THR A 111 -11.87 17.15 -2.99
N MET A 112 -11.31 17.04 -4.20
CA MET A 112 -11.82 16.13 -5.24
C MET A 112 -11.57 14.67 -4.85
N ASP A 113 -10.39 14.37 -4.34
CA ASP A 113 -10.03 13.03 -3.87
C ASP A 113 -10.97 12.55 -2.77
N VAL A 114 -11.16 13.39 -1.75
CA VAL A 114 -12.07 13.10 -0.64
C VAL A 114 -13.48 12.87 -1.14
N ARG A 115 -13.99 13.72 -2.04
CA ARG A 115 -15.33 13.55 -2.63
C ARG A 115 -15.47 12.21 -3.36
N ASN A 116 -14.48 11.84 -4.17
CA ASN A 116 -14.51 10.59 -4.92
C ASN A 116 -14.51 9.37 -3.99
N HIS A 117 -13.65 9.35 -2.97
CA HIS A 117 -13.62 8.26 -2.00
C HIS A 117 -14.88 8.21 -1.13
N MET A 118 -15.44 9.36 -0.74
CA MET A 118 -16.72 9.42 -0.03
C MET A 118 -17.87 8.85 -0.87
N TYR A 119 -17.90 9.16 -2.17
CA TYR A 119 -18.87 8.59 -3.09
C TYR A 119 -18.74 7.06 -3.16
N CYS A 120 -17.52 6.56 -3.39
CA CYS A 120 -17.25 5.12 -3.39
C CYS A 120 -17.70 4.45 -2.09
N ALA A 121 -17.34 5.02 -0.93
CA ALA A 121 -17.76 4.53 0.38
C ALA A 121 -19.29 4.50 0.53
N THR A 122 -19.97 5.56 0.11
CA THR A 122 -21.44 5.64 0.15
C THR A 122 -22.09 4.56 -0.69
N VAL A 123 -21.56 4.32 -1.90
CA VAL A 123 -22.05 3.26 -2.81
C VAL A 123 -21.84 1.89 -2.19
N VAL A 124 -20.67 1.61 -1.61
CA VAL A 124 -20.37 0.34 -0.92
C VAL A 124 -21.31 0.13 0.28
N CYS A 125 -21.49 1.15 1.12
CA CYS A 125 -22.39 1.06 2.27
C CYS A 125 -23.84 0.77 1.84
N ARG A 126 -24.34 1.45 0.81
CA ARG A 126 -25.69 1.19 0.25
C ARG A 126 -25.83 -0.23 -0.27
N HIS A 127 -24.87 -0.71 -1.05
CA HIS A 127 -24.90 -2.08 -1.56
C HIS A 127 -24.86 -3.10 -0.43
N SER A 128 -24.05 -2.88 0.60
CA SER A 128 -23.99 -3.75 1.78
C SER A 128 -25.33 -3.78 2.54
N GLN A 129 -25.99 -2.63 2.71
CA GLN A 129 -27.30 -2.57 3.37
C GLN A 129 -28.37 -3.32 2.57
N ILE A 130 -28.44 -3.06 1.26
CA ILE A 130 -29.37 -3.74 0.35
C ILE A 130 -29.12 -5.25 0.34
N ASP A 131 -27.85 -5.69 0.36
CA ASP A 131 -27.49 -7.10 0.41
C ASP A 131 -27.99 -7.77 1.70
N GLN A 132 -27.81 -7.13 2.87
CA GLN A 132 -28.33 -7.63 4.14
C GLN A 132 -29.86 -7.70 4.16
N GLU A 133 -30.56 -6.68 3.66
CA GLU A 133 -32.02 -6.70 3.56
C GLU A 133 -32.53 -7.84 2.64
N ASN A 134 -31.87 -8.05 1.50
CA ASN A 134 -32.20 -9.14 0.59
C ASN A 134 -31.95 -10.51 1.22
N LEU A 135 -30.86 -10.63 1.98
CA LEU A 135 -30.55 -11.84 2.74
C LEU A 135 -31.65 -12.15 3.76
N ASP A 136 -32.07 -11.15 4.55
CA ASP A 136 -33.12 -11.30 5.54
C ASP A 136 -34.44 -11.76 4.92
N LEU A 137 -34.84 -11.15 3.79
CA LEU A 137 -36.01 -11.57 3.03
C LEU A 137 -35.91 -13.02 2.55
N LYS A 138 -34.73 -13.45 2.14
CA LYS A 138 -34.48 -14.81 1.67
C LYS A 138 -34.54 -15.82 2.81
N ILE A 139 -33.96 -15.49 3.95
CA ILE A 139 -34.01 -16.30 5.18
C ILE A 139 -35.47 -16.48 5.61
N ASN A 140 -36.27 -15.41 5.61
CA ASN A 140 -37.69 -15.49 5.97
C ASN A 140 -38.47 -16.43 5.03
N LYS A 141 -38.28 -16.32 3.72
CA LYS A 141 -38.89 -17.25 2.74
C LYS A 141 -38.48 -18.69 2.97
N TRP A 142 -37.22 -18.95 3.29
CA TRP A 142 -36.76 -20.31 3.54
C TRP A 142 -37.35 -20.91 4.81
N LYS A 143 -37.52 -20.10 5.87
CA LYS A 143 -38.22 -20.53 7.09
C LYS A 143 -39.69 -20.88 6.85
N GLU A 144 -40.36 -20.21 5.92
CA GLU A 144 -41.74 -20.55 5.52
C GLU A 144 -41.83 -21.92 4.81
N VAL A 145 -40.83 -22.26 4.00
CA VAL A 145 -40.81 -23.50 3.21
C VAL A 145 -40.30 -24.70 4.03
N SER A 146 -39.32 -24.48 4.91
CA SER A 146 -38.67 -25.51 5.73
C SER A 146 -38.47 -25.00 7.16
N PRO A 147 -39.47 -25.12 8.04
CA PRO A 147 -39.40 -24.58 9.41
C PRO A 147 -38.40 -25.30 10.32
N ASP A 148 -38.00 -26.54 9.97
CA ASP A 148 -37.02 -27.33 10.72
C ASP A 148 -35.56 -27.01 10.33
N ASP A 149 -35.34 -26.22 9.28
CA ASP A 149 -33.99 -25.85 8.83
C ASP A 149 -33.42 -24.72 9.70
N ASN A 150 -32.26 -24.99 10.31
CA ASN A 150 -31.54 -23.99 11.10
C ASN A 150 -30.58 -23.19 10.20
N PHE A 151 -31.02 -22.01 9.78
CA PHE A 151 -30.20 -21.05 9.05
C PHE A 151 -29.26 -20.30 10.00
N PHE A 152 -27.99 -20.72 10.06
CA PHE A 152 -26.94 -20.00 10.80
C PHE A 152 -26.09 -19.16 9.85
N PHE A 153 -26.02 -17.86 10.11
CA PHE A 153 -25.04 -16.96 9.48
C PHE A 153 -23.78 -16.91 10.36
N ARG A 154 -22.60 -17.07 9.75
CA ARG A 154 -21.30 -16.93 10.44
C ARG A 154 -20.74 -15.54 10.23
#